data_AF-A0A7C3TG00-F1
#
_entry.id   AF-A0A7C3TG00-F1
#
_cell.length_a   1.000
_cell.length_b   1.000
_cell.length_c   1.000
_cell.angle_alpha   90.00
_cell.angle_beta   90.00
_cell.angle_gamma   90.00
#
_symmetry.space_group_name_H-M   'P 1'
#
loop_
_entity.id
_entity.type
_entity.pdbx_description
1 polymer ?
#
loop_
_entity_poly.entity_id
_entity_poly.type
_entity_poly.pdbx_seq_one_letter_code
_entity_poly.pdbx_strand_id
1 'polypeptide(L)'
;MVSSVNLKNPNFFIEIQVKIWKWVQEMSEETRLEDIKKAEEEWKKICEEWVEETKIKDRAPKTTPSGIPLKPIYTPLDLKDFNYMEKLGFPGLYPFTRGIYPTMYRGRPWTIRLLSGYGTGEDANARFKFLVKEGETGLNLALDSPTIYGYDADDPRVRG
;
A
#
# COMPACT_ATOMS: atom_id res chain seq x y z
N MET A 1 -22.39 -28.04 35.78
CA MET A 1 -23.19 -28.97 34.95
C MET A 1 -22.25 -29.50 33.87
N VAL A 2 -21.67 -30.69 34.08
CA VAL A 2 -20.61 -31.24 33.22
C VAL A 2 -21.27 -31.87 32.00
N SER A 3 -21.10 -31.27 30.82
CA SER A 3 -21.62 -31.81 29.56
C SER A 3 -20.93 -33.13 29.25
N SER A 4 -21.72 -34.19 29.13
CA SER A 4 -21.30 -35.56 28.81
C SER A 4 -20.53 -35.62 27.48
N VAL A 5 -19.28 -36.06 27.56
CA VAL A 5 -18.40 -36.28 26.40
C VAL A 5 -18.79 -37.57 25.70
N ASN A 6 -19.16 -37.50 24.42
CA ASN A 6 -19.59 -38.65 23.63
C ASN A 6 -18.39 -39.39 23.03
N LEU A 7 -17.86 -40.36 23.78
CA LEU A 7 -16.69 -41.19 23.41
C LEU A 7 -16.93 -42.14 22.21
N LYS A 8 -18.15 -42.20 21.64
CA LYS A 8 -18.48 -43.09 20.51
C LYS A 8 -18.16 -42.50 19.12
N ASN A 9 -17.66 -41.27 19.04
CA ASN A 9 -17.24 -40.66 17.77
C ASN A 9 -15.82 -41.17 17.40
N PRO A 10 -15.64 -41.90 16.29
CA PRO A 10 -14.31 -42.39 15.87
C PRO A 10 -13.31 -41.26 15.57
N ASN A 11 -13.78 -40.03 15.34
CA ASN A 11 -12.93 -38.85 15.13
C ASN A 11 -12.62 -38.07 16.42
N PHE A 12 -13.08 -38.52 17.59
CA PHE A 12 -12.93 -37.79 18.86
C PHE A 12 -11.47 -37.51 19.24
N PHE A 13 -10.59 -38.49 19.05
CA PHE A 13 -9.15 -38.32 19.30
C PHE A 13 -8.49 -37.35 18.31
N ILE A 14 -8.93 -37.35 17.05
CA ILE A 14 -8.43 -36.43 16.01
C ILE A 14 -8.86 -35.00 16.33
N GLU A 15 -10.13 -34.78 16.72
CA GLU A 15 -10.62 -33.45 17.10
C GLU A 15 -9.88 -32.86 18.31
N ILE A 16 -9.55 -33.68 19.31
CA ILE A 16 -8.75 -33.24 20.47
C ILE A 16 -7.34 -32.85 20.05
N GLN A 17 -6.69 -33.68 19.23
CA GLN A 17 -5.35 -33.39 18.72
C GLN A 17 -5.35 -32.07 17.93
N VAL A 18 -6.30 -31.86 17.01
CA VAL A 18 -6.43 -30.61 16.24
C VAL A 18 -6.62 -29.39 17.16
N LYS A 19 -7.43 -29.51 18.21
CA LYS A 19 -7.63 -28.42 19.20
C LYS A 19 -6.36 -28.12 19.99
N ILE A 20 -5.62 -29.14 20.43
CA ILE A 20 -4.35 -28.97 21.14
C ILE A 20 -3.32 -28.30 20.22
N TRP A 21 -3.21 -28.75 18.97
CA TRP A 21 -2.30 -28.15 17.99
C TRP A 21 -2.64 -26.69 17.71
N LYS A 22 -3.93 -26.35 17.57
CA LYS A 22 -4.38 -24.96 17.39
C LYS A 22 -4.02 -24.09 18.61
N TRP A 23 -4.25 -24.59 19.82
CA TRP A 23 -3.89 -23.90 21.05
C TRP A 23 -2.38 -23.66 21.17
N VAL A 24 -1.55 -24.65 20.83
CA VAL A 24 -0.08 -24.50 20.81
C VAL A 24 0.36 -23.42 19.82
N GLN A 25 -0.27 -23.33 18.64
CA GLN A 25 0.03 -22.29 17.65
C GLN A 25 -0.35 -20.90 18.17
N GLU A 26 -1.55 -20.74 18.70
CA GLU A 26 -2.03 -19.47 19.27
C GLU A 26 -1.11 -18.98 20.39
N MET A 27 -0.73 -19.86 21.33
CA MET A 27 0.23 -19.54 22.40
C MET A 27 1.61 -19.15 21.86
N SER A 28 2.08 -19.79 20.79
CA SER A 28 3.38 -19.47 20.19
C SER A 28 3.40 -18.08 19.55
N GLU A 29 2.30 -17.64 18.95
CA GLU A 29 2.16 -16.30 18.39
C GLU A 29 2.08 -15.23 19.47
N GLU A 30 1.32 -15.48 20.54
CA GLU A 30 1.23 -14.59 21.70
C GLU A 30 2.59 -14.38 22.35
N THR A 31 3.34 -15.47 22.55
CA THR A 31 4.71 -15.42 23.10
C THR A 31 5.62 -14.57 22.21
N ARG A 32 5.58 -14.76 20.89
CA ARG A 32 6.37 -13.99 19.93
C ARG A 32 6.05 -12.49 19.96
N LEU A 33 4.78 -12.12 20.07
CA LEU A 33 4.38 -10.70 20.16
C LEU A 33 4.85 -10.07 21.47
N GLU A 34 4.82 -10.82 22.56
CA GLU A 34 5.33 -10.34 23.86
C GLU A 34 6.84 -10.09 23.83
N ASP A 35 7.61 -10.95 23.17
CA ASP A 35 9.05 -10.76 22.99
C ASP A 35 9.36 -9.51 22.14
N ILE A 36 8.60 -9.29 21.06
CA ILE A 36 8.72 -8.07 20.23
C ILE A 36 8.41 -6.83 21.08
N LYS A 37 7.41 -6.89 21.95
CA LYS A 37 7.03 -5.77 22.81
C LYS A 37 8.15 -5.42 23.79
N LYS A 38 8.74 -6.42 24.44
CA LYS A 38 9.89 -6.21 25.34
C LYS A 38 11.08 -5.60 24.59
N ALA A 39 11.40 -6.13 23.41
CA ALA A 39 12.47 -5.59 22.58
C ALA A 39 12.20 -4.15 22.13
N GLU A 40 10.95 -3.79 21.81
CA GLU A 40 10.58 -2.42 21.44
C GLU A 40 10.71 -1.45 22.64
N GLU A 41 10.38 -1.89 23.85
CA GLU A 41 10.56 -1.11 25.08
C GLU A 41 12.04 -0.91 25.41
N GLU A 42 12.87 -1.93 25.26
CA GLU A 42 14.32 -1.84 25.43
C GLU A 42 14.93 -0.90 24.39
N TRP A 43 14.55 -1.04 23.12
CA TRP A 43 15.00 -0.18 22.04
C TRP A 43 14.66 1.30 22.28
N LYS A 44 13.47 1.61 22.80
CA LYS A 44 13.09 2.99 23.16
C LYS A 44 14.04 3.60 24.19
N LYS A 45 14.44 2.83 25.22
CA LYS A 45 15.41 3.29 26.23
C LYS A 45 16.77 3.56 25.60
N ILE A 46 17.24 2.67 24.73
CA ILE A 46 18.51 2.85 24.00
C ILE A 46 18.45 4.14 23.16
N CYS A 47 17.34 4.42 22.48
CA CYS A 47 17.18 5.65 21.72
C CYS A 47 17.22 6.90 22.60
N GLU A 48 16.58 6.88 23.77
CA GLU A 48 16.62 7.99 24.73
C GLU A 48 18.05 8.24 25.23
N GLU A 49 18.76 7.18 25.63
CA GLU A 49 20.16 7.24 26.05
C GLU A 49 21.08 7.78 24.94
N TRP A 50 20.92 7.28 23.71
CA TRP A 50 21.69 7.72 22.55
C TRP A 50 21.48 9.20 22.25
N VAL A 51 20.23 9.68 22.27
CA VAL A 51 19.91 11.09 22.03
C VAL A 51 20.49 11.97 23.15
N GLU A 52 20.47 11.49 24.39
CA GLU A 52 21.03 12.21 25.53
C GLU A 52 22.57 12.31 25.46
N GLU A 53 23.25 11.23 25.08
CA GLU A 53 24.71 11.19 24.96
C GLU A 53 25.21 12.00 23.75
N THR A 54 24.63 11.75 22.58
CA THR A 54 25.13 12.32 21.31
C THR A 54 24.55 13.70 21.00
N LYS A 55 23.45 14.08 21.67
CA LYS A 55 22.60 15.24 21.32
C LYS A 55 22.05 15.19 19.89
N ILE A 56 22.14 14.04 19.20
CA ILE A 56 21.61 13.83 17.86
C ILE A 56 20.15 13.43 17.98
N LYS A 57 19.24 14.31 17.56
CA LYS A 57 17.79 14.09 17.59
C LYS A 57 17.27 13.51 16.29
N ASP A 58 16.17 12.76 16.39
CA ASP A 58 15.37 12.38 15.23
C ASP A 58 14.83 13.64 14.52
N ARG A 59 15.07 13.72 13.21
CA ARG A 59 14.65 14.82 12.33
C ARG A 59 13.50 14.42 11.41
N ALA A 60 13.05 13.17 11.47
CA ALA A 60 11.95 12.69 10.66
C ALA A 60 10.64 13.44 10.99
N PRO A 61 9.76 13.65 10.00
CA PRO A 61 8.43 14.17 10.26
C PRO A 61 7.65 13.24 11.19
N LYS A 62 7.04 13.82 12.23
CA LYS A 62 6.15 13.08 13.16
C LYS A 62 4.73 12.93 12.61
N THR A 63 4.41 13.61 11.52
CA THR A 63 3.12 13.57 10.86
C THR A 63 3.32 13.66 9.35
N THR A 64 2.43 13.04 8.59
CA THR A 64 2.35 13.25 7.14
C THR A 64 1.69 14.60 6.84
N PRO A 65 1.81 15.13 5.60
CA PRO A 65 1.07 16.34 5.19
C PRO A 65 -0.45 16.23 5.34
N SER A 66 -1.00 15.00 5.34
CA SER A 66 -2.42 14.72 5.59
C SER A 66 -2.78 14.60 7.07
N GLY A 67 -1.84 14.84 7.99
CA GLY A 67 -2.07 14.82 9.44
C GLY A 67 -2.00 13.44 10.09
N ILE A 68 -1.52 12.40 9.39
CA ILE A 68 -1.42 11.05 9.95
C ILE A 68 -0.17 10.97 10.84
N PRO A 69 -0.28 10.57 12.12
CA PRO A 69 0.87 10.39 13.00
C PRO A 69 1.83 9.31 12.49
N LEU A 70 3.12 9.61 12.51
CA LEU A 70 4.19 8.69 12.11
C LEU A 70 4.96 8.22 13.34
N LYS A 71 5.08 6.90 13.47
CA LYS A 71 5.98 6.27 14.43
C LYS A 71 7.39 6.18 13.81
N PRO A 72 8.47 6.25 14.62
CA PRO A 72 9.83 6.07 14.11
C PRO A 72 10.05 4.71 13.46
N ILE A 73 9.39 3.67 13.98
CA ILE A 73 9.36 2.31 13.43
C ILE A 73 7.94 1.74 13.57
N TYR A 74 7.61 0.76 12.73
CA TYR A 74 6.38 -0.02 12.82
C TYR A 74 6.75 -1.51 12.97
N THR A 75 6.07 -2.22 13.86
CA THR A 75 6.34 -3.61 14.21
C THR A 75 5.08 -4.48 14.01
N PRO A 76 5.16 -5.82 14.12
CA PRO A 76 3.97 -6.67 14.11
C PRO A 76 2.92 -6.29 15.17
N LEU A 77 3.29 -5.58 16.23
CA LEU A 77 2.35 -5.06 17.24
C LEU A 77 1.39 -4.01 16.66
N ASP A 78 1.75 -3.34 15.57
CA ASP A 78 0.91 -2.36 14.88
C ASP A 78 -0.14 -3.02 13.97
N LEU A 79 -0.08 -4.34 13.81
CA LEU A 79 -1.00 -5.13 12.98
C LEU A 79 -1.97 -6.00 13.80
N LYS A 80 -2.12 -5.77 15.11
CA LYS A 80 -2.95 -6.62 15.99
C LYS A 80 -4.38 -6.83 15.48
N ASP A 81 -5.02 -5.79 14.93
CA ASP A 81 -6.38 -5.85 14.37
C ASP A 81 -6.40 -5.91 12.83
N PHE A 82 -5.34 -6.46 12.24
CA PHE A 82 -5.19 -6.57 10.80
C PHE A 82 -5.73 -7.90 10.28
N ASN A 83 -6.96 -7.89 9.76
CA ASN A 83 -7.49 -9.02 9.01
C ASN A 83 -6.90 -9.02 7.59
N TYR A 84 -6.03 -9.98 7.30
CA TYR A 84 -5.37 -10.12 6.00
C TYR A 84 -6.38 -10.19 4.86
N MET A 85 -7.42 -11.03 4.98
CA MET A 85 -8.36 -11.30 3.89
C MET A 85 -9.29 -10.11 3.62
N GLU A 86 -9.64 -9.34 4.66
CA GLU A 86 -10.53 -8.19 4.53
C GLU A 86 -9.80 -6.90 4.11
N LYS A 87 -8.56 -6.70 4.57
CA LYS A 87 -7.82 -5.44 4.39
C LYS A 87 -6.76 -5.51 3.29
N LEU A 88 -6.14 -6.67 3.05
CA LEU A 88 -5.05 -6.81 2.09
C LEU A 88 -5.42 -7.68 0.89
N GLY A 89 -5.84 -8.92 1.16
CA GLY A 89 -6.22 -9.92 0.18
C GLY A 89 -5.12 -10.26 -0.83
N PHE A 90 -5.55 -10.74 -1.98
CA PHE A 90 -4.70 -11.09 -3.12
C PHE A 90 -4.95 -10.12 -4.28
N PRO A 91 -3.94 -9.83 -5.13
CA PRO A 91 -4.16 -9.00 -6.31
C PRO A 91 -5.23 -9.64 -7.22
N GLY A 92 -6.10 -8.81 -7.80
CA GLY A 92 -7.20 -9.26 -8.64
C GLY A 92 -8.43 -9.81 -7.90
N LEU A 93 -8.43 -9.81 -6.56
CA LEU A 93 -9.59 -10.14 -5.73
C LEU A 93 -9.91 -8.98 -4.79
N TYR A 94 -11.19 -8.80 -4.46
CA TYR A 94 -11.62 -7.84 -3.43
C TYR A 94 -10.83 -8.08 -2.13
N PRO A 95 -10.34 -7.04 -1.42
CA PRO A 95 -10.59 -5.59 -1.59
C PRO A 95 -9.72 -4.88 -2.63
N PHE A 96 -8.95 -5.61 -3.44
CA PHE A 96 -8.04 -5.07 -4.46
C PHE A 96 -6.90 -4.18 -3.92
N THR A 97 -6.63 -4.20 -2.61
CA THR A 97 -5.55 -3.42 -1.97
C THR A 97 -4.18 -3.71 -2.60
N ARG A 98 -3.94 -4.96 -3.03
CA ARG A 98 -2.71 -5.35 -3.74
C ARG A 98 -2.73 -5.13 -5.26
N GLY A 99 -3.80 -4.54 -5.78
CA GLY A 99 -4.00 -4.26 -7.20
C GLY A 99 -5.22 -4.97 -7.79
N ILE A 100 -5.76 -4.38 -8.86
CA ILE A 100 -7.00 -4.84 -9.54
C ILE A 100 -6.77 -6.01 -10.51
N TYR A 101 -5.52 -6.30 -10.90
CA TYR A 101 -5.20 -7.38 -11.84
C TYR A 101 -4.43 -8.51 -11.14
N PRO A 102 -4.73 -9.80 -11.40
CA PRO A 102 -4.05 -10.91 -10.73
C PRO A 102 -2.53 -10.96 -10.94
N THR A 103 -2.04 -10.56 -12.12
CA THR A 103 -0.61 -10.62 -12.49
C THR A 103 0.08 -9.26 -12.45
N MET A 104 -0.68 -8.17 -12.31
CA MET A 104 -0.19 -6.77 -12.35
C MET A 104 0.90 -6.57 -13.42
N TYR A 105 2.00 -5.91 -13.05
CA TYR A 105 3.09 -5.55 -13.97
C TYR A 105 3.99 -6.72 -14.38
N ARG A 106 3.80 -7.91 -13.80
CA ARG A 106 4.44 -9.14 -14.32
C ARG A 106 3.75 -9.63 -15.60
N GLY A 107 2.46 -9.33 -15.77
CA GLY A 107 1.70 -9.63 -16.98
C GLY A 107 1.78 -8.52 -18.01
N ARG A 108 1.42 -7.29 -17.62
CA ARG A 108 1.49 -6.10 -18.48
C ARG A 108 2.01 -4.90 -17.70
N PRO A 109 3.13 -4.27 -18.11
CA PRO A 109 3.59 -3.02 -17.50
C PRO A 109 2.54 -1.92 -17.56
N TRP A 110 2.67 -0.91 -16.70
CA TRP A 110 1.81 0.27 -16.78
C TRP A 110 2.01 1.01 -18.11
N THR A 111 0.99 1.73 -18.56
CA THR A 111 1.09 2.56 -19.76
C THR A 111 2.00 3.76 -19.49
N ILE A 112 3.06 3.90 -20.27
CA ILE A 112 3.87 5.12 -20.33
C ILE A 112 3.06 6.11 -21.18
N ARG A 113 2.58 7.18 -20.54
CA ARG A 113 1.69 8.18 -21.13
C ARG A 113 2.11 9.56 -20.65
N LEU A 114 2.86 10.26 -21.47
CA LEU A 114 3.35 11.61 -21.22
C LEU A 114 2.30 12.60 -21.68
N LEU A 115 1.97 13.56 -20.81
CA LEU A 115 1.14 14.68 -21.20
C LEU A 115 1.93 15.53 -22.21
N SER A 116 1.43 15.63 -23.44
CA SER A 116 2.07 16.38 -24.51
C SER A 116 1.05 17.05 -25.42
N GLY A 117 1.46 18.08 -26.13
CA GLY A 117 0.55 18.89 -26.96
C GLY A 117 0.98 20.35 -26.89
N TYR A 118 1.18 20.95 -28.05
CA TYR A 118 1.44 22.38 -28.22
C TYR A 118 1.16 22.75 -29.67
N GLY A 119 0.90 24.04 -29.90
CA GLY A 119 0.73 24.59 -31.24
C GLY A 119 -0.47 23.96 -31.97
N THR A 120 -0.24 23.62 -33.23
CA THR A 120 -1.25 23.07 -34.13
C THR A 120 -1.43 21.55 -33.97
N GLY A 121 -2.42 20.99 -34.66
CA GLY A 121 -2.60 19.53 -34.72
C GLY A 121 -1.38 18.82 -35.32
N GLU A 122 -0.73 19.44 -36.30
CA GLU A 122 0.49 18.95 -36.96
C GLU A 122 1.68 18.92 -35.98
N ASP A 123 1.87 19.98 -35.20
CA ASP A 123 2.93 20.06 -34.19
C ASP A 123 2.75 18.97 -33.12
N ALA A 124 1.54 18.83 -32.60
CA ALA A 124 1.19 17.77 -31.64
C ALA A 124 1.38 16.38 -32.25
N ASN A 125 1.01 16.16 -33.51
CA ASN A 125 1.19 14.89 -34.21
C ASN A 125 2.68 14.51 -34.37
N ALA A 126 3.51 15.47 -34.77
CA ALA A 126 4.95 15.27 -34.89
C ALA A 126 5.56 14.87 -33.53
N ARG A 127 5.10 15.53 -32.45
CA ARG A 127 5.52 15.20 -31.09
C ARG A 127 5.08 13.80 -30.65
N PHE A 128 3.84 13.39 -30.91
CA PHE A 128 3.37 12.04 -30.57
C PHE A 128 4.14 10.96 -31.32
N LYS A 129 4.42 11.15 -32.61
CA LYS A 129 5.24 10.20 -33.38
C LYS A 129 6.64 10.05 -32.78
N PHE A 130 7.25 11.17 -32.37
CA PHE A 130 8.52 11.14 -31.66
C PHE A 130 8.43 10.35 -30.35
N LEU A 131 7.45 10.64 -29.49
CA LEU A 131 7.33 9.97 -28.19
C LEU A 131 7.03 8.47 -28.32
N VAL A 132 6.17 8.07 -29.25
CA VAL A 132 5.90 6.65 -29.54
C VAL A 132 7.17 5.94 -30.01
N LYS A 133 7.98 6.60 -30.85
CA LYS A 133 9.29 6.07 -31.27
C LYS A 133 10.24 5.89 -30.08
N GLU A 134 10.21 6.79 -29.10
CA GLU A 134 11.02 6.73 -27.87
C GLU A 134 10.41 5.82 -26.77
N GLY A 135 9.33 5.09 -27.06
CA GLY A 135 8.78 4.06 -26.16
C GLY A 135 7.53 4.47 -25.37
N GLU A 136 6.89 5.60 -25.70
CA GLU A 136 5.55 5.90 -25.19
C GLU A 136 4.54 4.85 -25.68
N THR A 137 3.67 4.40 -24.76
CA THR A 137 2.71 3.30 -25.04
C THR A 137 1.24 3.74 -24.95
N GLY A 138 0.99 5.04 -24.75
CA GLY A 138 -0.34 5.62 -24.88
C GLY A 138 -0.27 7.14 -25.00
N LEU A 139 -1.15 7.72 -25.83
CA LEU A 139 -1.18 9.15 -26.10
C LEU A 139 -1.97 9.92 -25.04
N ASN A 140 -1.54 11.14 -24.73
CA ASN A 140 -2.25 12.08 -23.87
C ASN A 140 -2.06 13.51 -24.37
N LEU A 141 -3.15 14.12 -24.84
CA LEU A 141 -3.13 15.45 -25.44
C LEU A 141 -3.44 16.51 -24.39
N ALA A 142 -2.48 17.41 -24.17
CA ALA A 142 -2.71 18.70 -23.54
C ALA A 142 -3.33 19.64 -24.56
N LEU A 143 -4.42 20.28 -24.17
CA LEU A 143 -5.07 21.33 -24.94
C LEU A 143 -4.67 22.69 -24.38
N ASP A 144 -4.69 23.71 -25.23
CA ASP A 144 -4.52 25.08 -24.79
C ASP A 144 -5.73 25.53 -23.95
N SER A 145 -5.56 26.63 -23.22
CA SER A 145 -6.63 27.18 -22.39
C SER A 145 -7.89 27.54 -23.21
N PRO A 146 -7.78 28.18 -24.39
CA PRO A 146 -8.95 28.50 -25.21
C PRO A 146 -9.81 27.28 -25.54
N THR A 147 -9.20 26.19 -26.01
CA THR A 147 -9.91 24.95 -26.32
C THR A 147 -10.56 24.33 -25.08
N ILE A 148 -9.87 24.33 -23.93
CA ILE A 148 -10.42 23.82 -22.66
C ILE A 148 -11.65 24.62 -22.22
N TYR A 149 -11.63 25.94 -22.42
CA TYR A 149 -12.74 26.83 -22.06
C TYR A 149 -13.80 26.96 -23.17
N GLY A 150 -13.62 26.29 -24.32
CA GLY A 150 -14.58 26.27 -25.42
C GLY A 150 -14.61 27.54 -26.26
N TYR A 151 -13.50 28.30 -26.30
CA TYR A 151 -13.34 29.44 -27.19
C TYR A 151 -12.66 29.02 -28.49
N ASP A 152 -13.15 29.55 -29.61
CA ASP A 152 -12.45 29.46 -30.89
C ASP A 152 -11.15 30.29 -30.84
N ALA A 153 -10.16 29.88 -31.63
CA ALA A 153 -8.83 30.50 -31.63
C ALA A 153 -8.84 31.97 -32.08
N ASP A 154 -9.91 32.43 -32.74
CA ASP A 154 -10.10 33.81 -33.19
C ASP A 154 -10.97 34.65 -32.23
N ASP A 155 -11.45 34.10 -31.11
CA ASP A 155 -12.21 34.87 -30.11
C ASP A 155 -11.31 35.96 -29.48
N PRO A 156 -11.72 37.24 -29.49
CA PRO A 156 -10.93 38.34 -28.93
C PRO A 156 -10.50 38.16 -27.47
N ARG A 157 -11.23 37.38 -26.67
CA ARG A 157 -10.97 37.13 -25.24
C ARG A 157 -9.77 36.22 -25.00
N VAL A 158 -9.40 35.43 -26.01
CA VAL A 158 -8.33 34.44 -25.92
C VAL A 158 -7.13 34.78 -26.79
N ARG A 159 -7.04 36.03 -27.23
CA ARG A 159 -5.89 36.54 -27.96
C ARG A 159 -4.65 36.53 -27.06
N GLY A 160 -3.83 35.48 -27.18
CA GLY A 160 -2.60 35.26 -26.41
C GLY A 160 -1.78 34.09 -26.94
#